data_AF-A0A3D5GHK3-F1
#
_entry.id   AF-A0A3D5GHK3-F1
#
_cell.length_a   1.000
_cell.length_b   1.000
_cell.length_c   1.000
_cell.angle_alpha   90.00
_cell.angle_beta   90.00
_cell.angle_gamma   90.00
#
_symmetry.space_group_name_H-M   'P 1'
#
loop_
_entity.id
_entity.type
_entity.pdbx_description
1 polymer ?
#
loop_
_entity_poly.entity_id
_entity_poly.type
_entity_poly.pdbx_seq_one_letter_code
_entity_poly.pdbx_strand_id
1 'polypeptide(L)'
;MVITGTVGLVRRFERTRVLVRGFLAACPVCGGRGLFYRPSRFGWLHIRTACPGCGLIFERTHGHWIGAVAVNTVLTTSAIFAALVASFVAAWPDPTVAEVLVPSMTISLVAPLVLAPTSRTLWTAMVVLVLPPDLST
;
A
#
# COMPACT_ATOMS: atom_id res chain seq x y z
N MET A 1 -23.72 13.00 -24.01
CA MET A 1 -24.45 13.42 -22.79
C MET A 1 -24.21 12.44 -21.62
N VAL A 2 -22.95 12.06 -21.35
CA VAL A 2 -22.57 11.19 -20.20
C VAL A 2 -21.40 11.80 -19.40
N ILE A 3 -20.78 12.88 -19.90
CA ILE A 3 -19.54 13.43 -19.35
C ILE A 3 -19.80 14.48 -18.24
N THR A 4 -21.03 15.00 -18.14
CA THR A 4 -21.39 15.99 -17.11
C THR A 4 -21.70 15.36 -15.74
N GLY A 5 -21.80 14.02 -15.66
CA GLY A 5 -22.10 13.30 -14.41
C GLY A 5 -20.89 12.90 -13.57
N THR A 6 -19.67 12.89 -14.12
CA THR A 6 -18.46 12.42 -13.41
C THR A 6 -17.79 13.52 -12.58
N VAL A 7 -17.90 14.78 -13.00
CA VAL A 7 -17.38 15.93 -12.22
C VAL A 7 -18.15 16.11 -10.90
N GLY A 8 -19.41 15.66 -10.86
CA GLY A 8 -20.25 15.67 -9.65
C GLY A 8 -20.05 14.49 -8.68
N LEU A 9 -19.21 13.51 -9.01
CA LEU A 9 -18.99 12.29 -8.21
C LEU A 9 -17.75 12.35 -7.31
N VAL A 10 -17.02 13.47 -7.31
CA VAL A 10 -16.03 13.80 -6.26
C VAL A 10 -16.73 14.30 -4.98
N ARG A 11 -17.93 13.77 -4.72
CA ARG A 11 -18.73 14.02 -3.52
C ARG A 11 -18.12 13.19 -2.38
N ARG A 12 -17.27 13.85 -1.59
CA ARG A 12 -16.86 13.45 -0.24
C ARG A 12 -16.57 11.96 -0.12
N PHE A 13 -15.49 11.49 -0.74
CA PHE A 13 -14.94 10.22 -0.29
C PHE A 13 -14.66 10.35 1.21
N GLU A 14 -15.28 9.48 2.01
CA GLU A 14 -14.92 9.37 3.41
C GLU A 14 -13.42 9.05 3.44
N ARG A 15 -12.61 9.99 3.94
CA ARG A 15 -11.14 9.90 3.91
C ARG A 15 -10.66 8.54 4.43
N THR A 16 -11.32 8.06 5.47
CA THR A 16 -11.10 6.74 6.06
C THR A 16 -11.31 5.60 5.06
N ARG A 17 -12.38 5.63 4.26
CA ARG A 17 -12.70 4.59 3.29
C ARG A 17 -11.65 4.51 2.17
N VAL A 18 -11.11 5.65 1.75
CA VAL A 18 -10.05 5.73 0.74
C VAL A 18 -8.77 5.10 1.26
N LEU A 19 -8.38 5.45 2.50
CA LEU A 19 -7.20 4.89 3.15
C LEU A 19 -7.34 3.39 3.42
N VAL A 20 -8.50 2.93 3.89
CA VAL A 20 -8.77 1.50 4.11
C VAL A 20 -8.68 0.72 2.80
N ARG A 21 -9.22 1.24 1.69
CA ARG A 21 -9.06 0.60 0.37
C ARG A 21 -7.60 0.54 -0.05
N GLY A 22 -6.85 1.62 0.16
CA GLY A 22 -5.40 1.65 -0.07
C GLY A 22 -4.65 0.62 0.77
N PHE A 23 -5.03 0.45 2.04
CA PHE A 23 -4.44 -0.55 2.93
C PHE A 23 -4.73 -1.99 2.48
N LEU A 24 -5.91 -2.24 1.91
CA LEU A 24 -6.35 -3.55 1.44
C LEU A 24 -5.89 -3.88 0.00
N ALA A 25 -4.87 -3.17 -0.51
CA ALA A 25 -4.36 -3.32 -1.88
C ALA A 25 -5.46 -3.20 -2.97
N ALA A 26 -6.48 -2.37 -2.72
CA ALA A 26 -7.58 -2.09 -3.62
C ALA A 26 -7.51 -0.64 -4.16
N CYS A 27 -8.25 -0.36 -5.23
CA CYS A 27 -8.26 0.97 -5.82
C CYS A 27 -8.87 1.99 -4.82
N PRO A 28 -8.18 3.11 -4.51
CA PRO A 28 -8.69 4.10 -3.57
C PRO A 28 -10.00 4.73 -4.03
N VAL A 29 -10.16 4.94 -5.34
CA VAL A 29 -11.31 5.62 -5.96
C VAL A 29 -12.50 4.68 -6.08
N CYS A 30 -12.38 3.58 -6.83
CA CYS A 30 -13.50 2.68 -7.12
C CYS A 30 -13.60 1.45 -6.22
N GLY A 31 -12.55 1.08 -5.49
CA GLY A 31 -12.50 -0.15 -4.70
C GLY A 31 -12.20 -1.43 -5.50
N GLY A 32 -11.93 -1.32 -6.80
CA GLY A 32 -11.58 -2.44 -7.66
C GLY A 32 -10.31 -3.18 -7.20
N ARG A 33 -10.31 -4.51 -7.38
CA ARG A 33 -9.19 -5.42 -7.06
C ARG A 33 -8.50 -5.89 -8.35
N GLY A 34 -7.43 -6.67 -8.23
CA GLY A 34 -6.67 -7.16 -9.40
C GLY A 34 -5.74 -6.11 -10.03
N LEU A 35 -5.28 -5.15 -9.22
CA LEU A 35 -4.40 -4.07 -9.63
C LEU A 35 -2.98 -4.54 -9.96
N PHE A 36 -2.58 -5.67 -9.37
CA PHE A 36 -1.26 -6.25 -9.57
C PHE A 36 -1.38 -7.41 -10.56
N TYR A 37 -0.38 -7.52 -11.43
CA TYR A 37 -0.23 -8.73 -12.24
C TYR A 37 0.00 -9.94 -11.32
N ARG A 38 -0.48 -11.11 -11.73
CA ARG A 38 -0.24 -12.34 -10.97
C ARG A 38 1.27 -12.52 -10.80
N PRO A 39 1.73 -12.93 -9.60
CA PRO A 39 3.14 -13.24 -9.39
C PRO A 39 3.57 -14.30 -10.41
N SER A 40 4.57 -13.96 -11.22
CA SER A 40 5.15 -14.87 -12.22
C SER A 40 6.62 -15.13 -11.87
N ARG A 41 7.20 -16.19 -12.44
CA ARG A 41 8.61 -16.56 -12.20
C ARG A 41 9.63 -15.47 -12.60
N PHE A 42 9.23 -14.48 -13.40
CA PHE A 42 10.09 -13.42 -13.95
C PHE A 42 9.90 -12.04 -13.28
N GLY A 43 8.96 -11.90 -12.35
CA GLY A 43 8.69 -10.61 -11.73
C GLY A 43 7.55 -10.71 -10.75
N TRP A 44 7.82 -10.28 -9.52
CA TRP A 44 6.87 -10.27 -8.42
C TRP A 44 6.33 -8.85 -8.27
N LEU A 45 5.00 -8.71 -8.30
CA LEU A 45 4.27 -7.47 -7.94
C LEU A 45 4.51 -6.26 -8.86
N HIS A 46 4.31 -6.39 -10.17
CA HIS A 46 4.14 -5.21 -11.01
C HIS A 46 2.70 -4.68 -10.88
N ILE A 47 2.55 -3.40 -10.51
CA ILE A 47 1.25 -2.74 -10.55
C ILE A 47 0.91 -2.41 -12.01
N ARG A 48 -0.37 -2.50 -12.38
CA ARG A 48 -0.86 -2.02 -13.68
C ARG A 48 -0.65 -0.50 -13.77
N THR A 49 -0.51 0.01 -14.99
CA THR A 49 -0.39 1.45 -15.24
C THR A 49 -1.67 2.20 -14.84
N ALA A 50 -2.83 1.61 -15.14
CA ALA A 50 -4.14 2.12 -14.80
C ALA A 50 -5.03 1.06 -14.13
N CYS A 51 -6.00 1.51 -13.33
CA CYS A 51 -7.01 0.64 -12.73
C CYS A 51 -7.96 0.10 -13.81
N PRO A 52 -8.20 -1.23 -13.89
CA PRO A 52 -9.09 -1.80 -14.92
C PRO A 52 -10.57 -1.43 -14.72
N GLY A 53 -10.97 -1.00 -13.52
CA GLY A 53 -12.36 -0.65 -13.21
C GLY A 53 -12.70 0.82 -13.48
N CYS A 54 -11.81 1.76 -13.17
CA CYS A 54 -12.08 3.20 -13.29
C CYS A 54 -11.04 4.00 -14.06
N GLY A 55 -9.97 3.37 -14.57
CA GLY A 55 -8.93 4.06 -15.35
C GLY A 55 -7.97 4.91 -14.52
N LEU A 56 -7.96 4.81 -13.19
CA LEU A 56 -7.04 5.58 -12.34
C LEU A 56 -5.57 5.26 -12.68
N ILE A 57 -4.80 6.27 -13.05
CA ILE A 57 -3.36 6.17 -13.34
C ILE A 57 -2.59 6.16 -12.02
N PHE A 58 -1.84 5.08 -11.76
CA PHE A 58 -1.08 4.90 -10.51
C PHE A 58 0.25 5.67 -10.50
N GLU A 59 0.88 5.83 -11.67
CA GLU A 59 2.19 6.45 -11.81
C GLU A 59 2.11 7.58 -12.84
N ARG A 60 1.95 8.82 -12.33
CA ARG A 60 1.72 10.02 -13.15
C ARG A 60 2.99 10.66 -13.66
N THR A 61 4.05 10.58 -12.85
CA THR A 61 5.34 11.21 -13.10
C THR A 61 6.47 10.25 -12.75
N HIS A 62 7.60 10.40 -13.43
CA HIS A 62 8.83 9.70 -13.06
C HIS A 62 9.21 10.11 -11.63
N GLY A 63 9.34 9.12 -10.73
CA GLY A 63 9.61 9.34 -9.31
C GLY A 63 8.39 9.24 -8.39
N HIS A 64 7.17 9.13 -8.92
CA HIS A 64 5.97 8.90 -8.10
C HIS A 64 6.08 7.62 -7.24
N TRP A 65 6.82 6.63 -7.72
CA TRP A 65 7.10 5.38 -7.03
C TRP A 65 7.92 5.55 -5.74
N ILE A 66 8.71 6.63 -5.60
CA ILE A 66 9.55 6.88 -4.43
C ILE A 66 8.69 7.05 -3.18
N GLY A 67 7.51 7.67 -3.31
CA GLY A 67 6.56 7.79 -2.20
C GLY A 67 6.05 6.43 -1.71
N ALA A 68 5.84 5.47 -2.61
CA ALA A 68 5.47 4.11 -2.24
C ALA A 68 6.60 3.36 -1.51
N VAL A 69 7.86 3.68 -1.80
CA VAL A 69 9.02 3.16 -1.05
C VAL A 69 9.01 3.73 0.36
N ALA A 70 8.85 5.05 0.52
CA ALA A 70 8.80 5.69 1.83
C ALA A 70 7.68 5.10 2.72
N VAL A 71 6.49 4.88 2.15
CA VAL A 71 5.38 4.22 2.85
C VAL A 71 5.74 2.79 3.25
N ASN A 72 6.39 2.03 2.36
CA ASN A 72 6.83 0.67 2.66
C ASN A 72 7.85 0.63 3.80
N THR A 73 8.80 1.57 3.81
CA THR A 73 9.79 1.71 4.88
C THR A 73 9.11 2.01 6.21
N VAL A 74 8.17 2.95 6.27
CA VAL A 74 7.44 3.26 7.51
C VAL A 74 6.69 2.03 8.02
N LEU A 75 5.92 1.36 7.16
CA LEU A 75 5.15 0.17 7.56
C LEU A 75 6.07 -0.98 8.02
N THR A 76 7.19 -1.18 7.33
CA THR A 76 8.18 -2.23 7.67
C THR A 76 8.84 -1.93 9.00
N THR A 77 9.31 -0.71 9.22
CA THR A 77 9.91 -0.30 10.50
C THR A 77 8.90 -0.41 11.65
N SER A 78 7.65 -0.02 11.44
CA SER A 78 6.59 -0.21 12.44
C SER A 78 6.34 -1.69 12.75
N ALA A 79 6.37 -2.56 11.74
CA ALA A 79 6.23 -4.00 11.92
C ALA A 79 7.40 -4.62 12.69
N ILE A 80 8.64 -4.21 12.39
CA ILE A 80 9.85 -4.64 13.13
C ILE A 80 9.75 -4.19 14.59
N PHE A 81 9.37 -2.93 14.83
CA PHE A 81 9.23 -2.41 16.19
C PHE A 81 8.16 -3.17 16.98
N ALA A 82 7.00 -3.43 16.37
CA ALA A 82 5.94 -4.23 16.98
C ALA A 82 6.41 -5.66 17.30
N ALA A 83 7.18 -6.28 16.42
CA ALA A 83 7.74 -7.61 16.63
C ALA A 83 8.76 -7.64 17.77
N LEU A 84 9.62 -6.62 17.85
CA LEU A 84 10.57 -6.48 18.94
C LEU A 84 9.84 -6.40 20.27
N VAL A 85 8.86 -5.49 20.40
CA VAL A 85 8.05 -5.35 21.63
C VAL A 85 7.32 -6.65 21.96
N ALA A 86 6.67 -7.28 20.98
CA ALA A 86 5.94 -8.53 21.18
C ALA A 86 6.87 -9.67 21.66
N SER A 87 8.08 -9.77 21.10
CA SER A 87 9.06 -10.79 21.49
C SER A 87 9.55 -10.58 22.91
N PHE A 88 9.83 -9.33 23.31
CA PHE A 88 10.21 -8.99 24.68
C PHE A 88 9.12 -9.31 25.70
N VAL A 89 7.86 -9.00 25.37
CA VAL A 89 6.72 -9.29 26.25
C VAL A 89 6.50 -10.81 26.37
N ALA A 90 6.65 -11.54 25.27
CA ALA A 90 6.43 -12.99 25.26
C ALA A 90 7.52 -13.79 25.99
N ALA A 91 8.77 -13.34 25.92
CA ALA A 91 9.93 -14.02 26.51
C ALA A 91 10.31 -13.48 27.91
N TRP A 92 9.45 -12.66 28.52
CA TRP A 92 9.65 -12.15 29.88
C TRP A 92 9.62 -13.29 30.91
N PRO A 93 10.47 -13.30 31.96
CA PRO A 93 11.40 -12.24 32.42
C PRO A 93 12.83 -12.30 31.88
N ASP A 94 13.26 -13.43 31.33
CA ASP A 94 14.65 -13.65 30.90
C ASP A 94 14.72 -13.92 29.39
N PRO A 95 14.52 -12.90 28.54
CA PRO A 95 14.49 -13.08 27.09
C PRO A 95 15.89 -13.40 26.56
N THR A 96 16.00 -14.48 25.80
CA THR A 96 17.23 -14.78 25.07
C THR A 96 17.36 -13.86 23.85
N VAL A 97 18.59 -13.56 23.44
CA VAL A 97 18.85 -12.76 22.23
C VAL A 97 18.19 -13.38 21.00
N ALA A 98 18.19 -14.72 20.91
CA ALA A 98 17.63 -15.44 19.78
C ALA A 98 16.11 -15.24 19.66
N GLU A 99 15.37 -15.24 20.78
CA GLU A 99 13.91 -15.07 20.82
C GLU A 99 13.47 -13.69 20.30
N VAL A 100 14.29 -12.66 20.46
CA VAL A 100 13.98 -11.31 19.95
C VAL A 100 14.55 -11.07 18.55
N LEU A 101 15.77 -11.56 18.30
CA LEU A 101 16.48 -11.31 17.05
C LEU A 101 15.85 -12.05 15.86
N VAL A 102 15.49 -13.33 16.04
CA VAL A 102 14.97 -14.16 14.95
C VAL A 102 13.66 -13.60 14.38
N PRO A 103 12.63 -13.26 15.19
CA PRO A 103 11.41 -12.64 14.67
C PRO A 103 11.66 -11.28 14.00
N SER A 104 12.48 -10.43 14.62
CA SER A 104 12.79 -9.10 14.11
C SER A 104 13.50 -9.15 12.75
N MET A 105 14.49 -10.04 12.60
CA MET A 105 15.20 -10.26 11.33
C MET A 105 14.28 -10.85 10.26
N THR A 106 13.46 -11.83 10.64
CA THR A 106 12.50 -12.46 9.72
C THR A 106 11.53 -11.41 9.15
N ILE A 107 11.00 -10.53 10.01
CA ILE A 107 10.09 -9.47 9.60
C ILE A 107 10.80 -8.42 8.75
N SER A 108 12.05 -8.06 9.08
CA SER A 108 12.83 -7.13 8.27
C SER A 108 13.02 -7.60 6.82
N LEU A 109 13.07 -8.92 6.58
CA LEU A 109 13.20 -9.47 5.24
C LEU A 109 11.86 -9.67 4.54
N VAL A 110 10.84 -10.15 5.26
CA VAL A 110 9.55 -10.56 4.68
C VAL A 110 8.58 -9.39 4.53
N ALA A 111 8.50 -8.52 5.53
CA ALA A 111 7.55 -7.40 5.55
C ALA A 111 7.66 -6.47 4.32
N PRO A 112 8.84 -6.02 3.86
CA PRO A 112 8.89 -5.10 2.72
C PRO A 112 8.32 -5.75 1.44
N LEU A 113 8.51 -7.06 1.25
CA LEU A 113 7.99 -7.82 0.12
C LEU A 113 6.47 -7.99 0.19
N VAL A 114 5.95 -8.34 1.37
CA VAL A 114 4.50 -8.55 1.59
C VAL A 114 3.72 -7.24 1.56
N LEU A 115 4.32 -6.15 2.07
CA LEU A 115 3.70 -4.83 2.18
C LEU A 115 3.92 -3.96 0.93
N ALA A 116 4.75 -4.36 -0.03
CA ALA A 116 4.97 -3.64 -1.29
C ALA A 116 3.68 -3.32 -2.08
N PRO A 117 2.71 -4.24 -2.25
CA PRO A 117 1.45 -3.89 -2.91
C PRO A 117 0.65 -2.86 -2.11
N THR A 118 0.54 -3.07 -0.79
CA THR A 118 -0.17 -2.17 0.12
C THR A 118 0.45 -0.77 0.12
N SER A 119 1.77 -0.67 0.11
CA SER A 119 2.45 0.64 0.13
C SER A 119 2.18 1.45 -1.13
N ARG A 120 2.12 0.82 -2.31
CA ARG A 120 1.78 1.48 -3.58
C ARG A 120 0.33 1.97 -3.60
N THR A 121 -0.62 1.15 -3.16
CA THR A 121 -2.04 1.54 -3.12
C THR A 121 -2.34 2.55 -2.01
N LEU A 122 -1.62 2.48 -0.89
CA LEU A 122 -1.75 3.45 0.20
C LEU A 122 -1.13 4.80 -0.17
N TRP A 123 0.03 4.82 -0.83
CA TRP A 123 0.62 6.04 -1.38
C TRP A 123 -0.34 6.74 -2.35
N THR A 124 -0.89 5.99 -3.31
CA THR A 124 -1.84 6.55 -4.29
C THR A 124 -3.15 6.99 -3.63
N ALA A 125 -3.60 6.32 -2.57
CA ALA A 125 -4.71 6.79 -1.73
C ALA A 125 -4.40 8.16 -1.11
N MET A 126 -3.22 8.35 -0.51
CA MET A 126 -2.81 9.63 0.07
C MET A 126 -2.74 10.74 -0.99
N VAL A 127 -2.18 10.45 -2.16
CA VAL A 127 -2.10 11.42 -3.25
C VAL A 127 -3.49 11.83 -3.72
N VAL A 128 -4.42 10.89 -3.91
CA VAL A 128 -5.80 11.18 -4.36
C VAL A 128 -6.60 12.01 -3.34
N LEU A 129 -6.24 11.93 -2.05
CA LEU A 129 -6.85 12.78 -1.02
C LEU A 129 -6.39 14.24 -1.10
N VAL A 130 -5.22 14.51 -1.68
CA VAL A 130 -4.62 15.85 -1.77
C VAL A 130 -4.82 16.46 -3.15
N LEU A 131 -4.60 15.66 -4.21
CA LEU A 131 -4.67 16.06 -5.60
C LEU A 131 -5.78 15.27 -6.30
N PRO A 132 -6.54 15.86 -7.25
CA PRO A 132 -7.54 15.14 -8.01
C PRO A 132 -6.98 13.87 -8.69
N PRO A 133 -7.83 12.84 -8.88
CA PRO A 133 -7.43 11.61 -9.54
C PRO A 133 -7.29 11.80 -11.05
N ASP A 134 -6.12 11.42 -11.59
CA ASP A 134 -5.89 11.35 -13.03
C ASP A 134 -6.47 10.04 -13.59
N LEU A 135 -7.47 10.16 -14.45
CA LEU A 135 -8.14 9.03 -15.10
C LEU A 135 -7.71 8.99 -16.57
N SER A 136 -7.33 7.82 -17.08
CA SER A 136 -7.09 7.61 -18.51
C SER A 136 -8.42 7.66 -19.26
N THR A 137 -8.75 8.81 -19.85
CA THR A 137 -9.88 8.99 -20.77
C THR A 137 -9.69 8.23 -22.07
#